data_AF-A0A163R410-F1
#
_entry.id   AF-A0A163R410-F1
#
_cell.length_a   1.000
_cell.length_b   1.000
_cell.length_c   1.000
_cell.angle_alpha   90.00
_cell.angle_beta   90.00
_cell.angle_gamma   90.00
#
_symmetry.space_group_name_H-M   'P 1'
#
loop_
_entity.id
_entity.type
_entity.pdbx_description
1 polymer ?
#
loop_
_entity_poly.entity_id
_entity_poly.type
_entity_poly.pdbx_seq_one_letter_code
_entity_poly.pdbx_strand_id
1 'polypeptide(L)'
;MVRFDHRDAGTSEAAWRASGFLDRLPPLVVSAATPHLVVLAAHPDDEALGAAGLLVRSSRQGTPVTVVVATDGEGSHPGSPTHSPADLAARRRLELVEAVACMAPDADVRFLGLPDGGLREHRAALHQELSKVLVSVGPSDRAPTVAPPGRPLLCAPWRGDGHRDHRIAGEVAAAVAAEQDAQLVEYPIWWWHWASPDDVRDQVTMRRLTLTPDERAAKSRAVSAYRSQVSPLSPDPRDAAVVGPEMLLRAEREVEVFIADEPRGAAPGQAAARTTAETLPVAFFDDFYRGRSDPWGFETRWYERRKRDLTLAALPRPRFRAGVEIGCSTGVLTASLAARCDRMTGVDLAQAPLDAARRRLGQAVELLRLEVPREWPPGRFDLVALSEVGYYFSATDLETVIDRALESMSDDGVLVACHWRHPVAGYPLGGDEVHAALAARPGLARLARHLEQDFVLDVLVRPPAVSVATAEGLA
;
A
#
# COMPACT_ATOMS: atom_id res chain seq x y z
N MET A 1 -7.90 -14.59 -4.88
CA MET A 1 -9.22 -13.96 -4.71
C MET A 1 -10.01 -14.84 -3.75
N VAL A 2 -10.38 -14.32 -2.59
CA VAL A 2 -11.21 -15.06 -1.62
C VAL A 2 -12.61 -15.19 -2.23
N ARG A 3 -13.24 -16.36 -2.10
CA ARG A 3 -14.64 -16.59 -2.45
C ARG A 3 -15.39 -16.86 -1.15
N PHE A 4 -16.51 -16.18 -0.94
CA PHE A 4 -17.40 -16.37 0.19
C PHE A 4 -18.85 -16.17 -0.28
N ASP A 5 -19.81 -16.74 0.45
CA ASP A 5 -21.24 -16.44 0.30
C ASP A 5 -21.73 -15.64 1.52
N HIS A 6 -22.55 -14.62 1.29
CA HIS A 6 -23.14 -13.84 2.38
C HIS A 6 -24.05 -14.68 3.29
N ARG A 7 -24.55 -15.81 2.77
CA ARG A 7 -25.40 -16.77 3.49
C ARG A 7 -24.63 -17.75 4.37
N ASP A 8 -23.31 -17.84 4.20
CA ASP A 8 -22.47 -18.63 5.10
C ASP A 8 -22.54 -18.05 6.51
N ALA A 9 -22.32 -18.84 7.57
CA ALA A 9 -22.37 -18.33 8.94
C ALA A 9 -21.31 -17.23 9.21
N GLY A 10 -20.17 -17.31 8.51
CA GLY A 10 -19.03 -16.43 8.70
C GLY A 10 -18.40 -16.52 10.10
N THR A 11 -17.44 -15.64 10.37
CA THR A 11 -16.82 -15.51 11.69
C THR A 11 -17.72 -14.72 12.63
N SER A 12 -18.05 -15.29 13.79
CA SER A 12 -18.93 -14.62 14.75
C SER A 12 -18.29 -13.37 15.37
N GLU A 13 -19.13 -12.40 15.73
CA GLU A 13 -18.71 -11.19 16.42
C GLU A 13 -18.09 -11.50 17.79
N ALA A 14 -18.58 -12.55 18.48
CA ALA A 14 -18.00 -13.03 19.72
C ALA A 14 -16.54 -13.47 19.56
N ALA A 15 -16.19 -14.13 18.43
CA ALA A 15 -14.82 -14.53 18.14
C ALA A 15 -13.91 -13.31 17.91
N TRP A 16 -14.38 -12.32 17.16
CA TRP A 16 -13.66 -11.06 16.96
C TRP A 16 -13.39 -10.33 18.28
N ARG A 17 -14.38 -10.25 19.17
CA ARG A 17 -14.23 -9.62 20.49
C ARG A 17 -13.27 -10.39 21.39
N ALA A 18 -13.41 -11.71 21.46
CA ALA A 18 -12.56 -12.55 22.30
C ALA A 18 -11.07 -12.49 21.89
N SER A 19 -10.77 -12.23 20.62
CA SER A 19 -9.40 -12.11 20.12
C SER A 19 -8.65 -10.86 20.63
N GLY A 20 -9.35 -9.85 21.16
CA GLY A 20 -8.79 -8.55 21.52
C GLY A 20 -8.24 -7.75 20.32
N PHE A 21 -8.49 -8.19 19.09
CA PHE A 21 -7.97 -7.57 17.86
C PHE A 21 -8.32 -6.09 17.78
N LEU A 22 -9.59 -5.75 18.00
CA LEU A 22 -10.12 -4.39 17.90
C LEU A 22 -9.48 -3.42 18.92
N ASP A 23 -9.12 -3.91 20.10
CA ASP A 23 -8.56 -3.09 21.18
C ASP A 23 -7.09 -2.72 20.93
N ARG A 24 -6.37 -3.56 20.19
CA ARG A 24 -4.97 -3.35 19.84
C ARG A 24 -4.78 -2.39 18.67
N LEU A 25 -5.84 -2.09 17.93
CA LEU A 25 -5.73 -1.20 16.78
C LEU A 25 -5.42 0.24 17.24
N PRO A 26 -4.41 0.90 16.65
CA PRO A 26 -4.14 2.29 16.95
C PRO A 26 -5.29 3.19 16.46
N PRO A 27 -5.52 4.36 17.09
CA PRO A 27 -6.65 5.22 16.74
C PRO A 27 -6.51 5.83 15.34
N LEU A 28 -7.64 6.00 14.65
CA LEU A 28 -7.77 6.85 13.47
C LEU A 28 -8.02 8.28 13.93
N VAL A 29 -7.14 9.19 13.51
CA VAL A 29 -7.29 10.64 13.79
C VAL A 29 -8.02 11.28 12.62
N VAL A 30 -9.24 11.77 12.87
CA VAL A 30 -10.00 12.59 11.91
C VAL A 30 -9.60 14.03 12.12
N SER A 31 -8.86 14.61 11.18
CA SER A 31 -8.35 15.97 11.29
C SER A 31 -9.47 16.98 11.12
N ALA A 32 -9.58 17.94 12.05
CA ALA A 32 -10.48 19.09 11.90
C ALA A 32 -10.08 20.02 10.73
N ALA A 33 -8.86 19.87 10.21
CA ALA A 33 -8.40 20.58 9.02
C ALA A 33 -8.80 19.88 7.69
N THR A 34 -9.54 18.78 7.76
CA THR A 34 -10.06 18.11 6.56
C THR A 34 -11.06 19.04 5.87
N PRO A 35 -10.79 19.48 4.63
CA PRO A 35 -11.63 20.48 3.96
C PRO A 35 -12.96 19.88 3.48
N HIS A 36 -12.99 18.58 3.19
CA HIS A 36 -14.16 17.87 2.69
C HIS A 36 -14.00 16.35 2.93
N LEU A 37 -15.06 15.67 3.32
CA LEU A 37 -15.15 14.21 3.37
C LEU A 37 -15.97 13.71 2.18
N VAL A 38 -15.37 12.86 1.34
CA VAL A 38 -16.08 12.11 0.31
C VAL A 38 -16.16 10.64 0.72
N VAL A 39 -17.36 10.09 0.88
CA VAL A 39 -17.56 8.66 1.14
C VAL A 39 -18.09 8.02 -0.14
N LEU A 40 -17.31 7.13 -0.74
CA LEU A 40 -17.76 6.25 -1.80
C LEU A 40 -18.34 4.99 -1.17
N ALA A 41 -19.54 4.60 -1.60
CA ALA A 41 -20.18 3.32 -1.35
C ALA A 41 -20.33 2.54 -2.67
N ALA A 42 -20.09 1.23 -2.68
CA ALA A 42 -20.40 0.43 -3.85
C ALA A 42 -21.91 0.23 -3.97
N HIS A 43 -22.56 0.00 -2.82
CA HIS A 43 -23.99 -0.27 -2.69
C HIS A 43 -24.64 0.57 -1.58
N PRO A 44 -25.97 0.77 -1.62
CA PRO A 44 -26.68 1.51 -0.57
C PRO A 44 -26.79 0.72 0.74
N ASP A 45 -25.93 0.99 1.72
CA ASP A 45 -25.82 0.38 3.08
C ASP A 45 -24.35 0.35 3.53
N ASP A 46 -23.43 0.24 2.57
CA ASP A 46 -21.99 0.22 2.80
C ASP A 46 -21.51 1.38 3.69
N GLU A 47 -22.02 2.58 3.45
CA GLU A 47 -21.61 3.79 4.17
C GLU A 47 -22.07 3.77 5.63
N ALA A 48 -23.25 3.21 5.90
CA ALA A 48 -23.77 3.06 7.26
C ALA A 48 -23.09 1.90 8.00
N LEU A 49 -22.77 0.81 7.30
CA LEU A 49 -22.09 -0.35 7.89
C LEU A 49 -20.63 -0.03 8.22
N GLY A 50 -19.91 0.59 7.28
CA GLY A 50 -18.46 0.78 7.33
C GLY A 50 -17.98 2.14 7.85
N ALA A 51 -18.75 3.22 7.66
CA ALA A 51 -18.24 4.59 7.82
C ALA A 51 -19.20 5.57 8.55
N ALA A 52 -20.24 5.07 9.23
CA ALA A 52 -21.25 5.92 9.87
C ALA A 52 -20.68 6.87 10.92
N GLY A 53 -19.78 6.38 11.77
CA GLY A 53 -19.10 7.19 12.77
C GLY A 53 -18.25 8.29 12.17
N LEU A 54 -17.53 7.99 11.08
CA LEU A 54 -16.77 8.99 10.33
C LEU A 54 -17.68 10.08 9.75
N LEU A 55 -18.81 9.69 9.13
CA LEU A 55 -19.82 10.62 8.59
C LEU A 55 -20.38 11.54 9.69
N VAL A 56 -20.83 10.97 10.81
CA VAL A 56 -21.37 11.74 11.94
C VAL A 56 -20.34 12.71 12.50
N ARG A 57 -19.10 12.25 12.68
CA ARG A 57 -18.02 13.05 13.24
C ARG A 57 -17.66 14.24 12.34
N SER A 58 -17.47 13.99 11.05
CA SER A 58 -17.16 15.04 10.07
C SER A 58 -18.29 16.05 9.94
N SER A 59 -19.55 15.59 9.87
CA SER A 59 -20.72 16.48 9.83
C SER A 59 -20.79 17.37 11.08
N ARG A 60 -20.59 16.82 12.29
CA ARG A 60 -20.58 17.59 13.54
C ARG A 60 -19.41 18.56 13.66
N GLN A 61 -18.28 18.24 13.03
CA GLN A 61 -17.13 19.15 12.94
C GLN A 61 -17.34 20.27 11.91
N GLY A 62 -18.44 20.26 11.17
CA GLY A 62 -18.73 21.22 10.11
C GLY A 62 -17.92 20.95 8.82
N THR A 63 -17.26 19.80 8.71
CA THR A 63 -16.62 19.37 7.47
C THR A 63 -17.71 19.04 6.45
N PRO A 64 -17.75 19.69 5.28
CA PRO A 64 -18.66 19.33 4.21
C PRO A 64 -18.52 17.85 3.82
N VAL A 65 -19.64 17.19 3.58
CA VAL A 65 -19.71 15.76 3.30
C VAL A 65 -20.36 15.53 1.93
N THR A 66 -19.77 14.65 1.12
CA THR A 66 -20.40 14.10 -0.08
C THR A 66 -20.42 12.58 0.00
N VAL A 67 -21.59 11.96 -0.16
CA VAL A 67 -21.75 10.51 -0.26
C VAL A 67 -21.99 10.16 -1.72
N VAL A 68 -21.07 9.41 -2.31
CA VAL A 68 -21.15 8.91 -3.70
C VAL A 68 -21.52 7.44 -3.64
N VAL A 69 -22.55 7.05 -4.38
CA VAL A 69 -23.06 5.68 -4.39
C VAL A 69 -22.95 5.15 -5.82
N ALA A 70 -22.12 4.12 -6.01
CA ALA A 70 -21.78 3.64 -7.34
C ALA A 70 -22.96 2.94 -8.03
N THR A 71 -23.64 2.07 -7.31
CA THR A 71 -24.77 1.26 -7.82
C THR A 71 -26.01 1.46 -6.95
N ASP A 72 -27.18 1.08 -7.47
CA ASP A 72 -28.43 1.16 -6.69
C ASP A 72 -28.68 -0.10 -5.86
N GLY A 73 -27.77 -1.08 -5.90
CA GLY A 73 -27.89 -2.32 -5.14
C GLY A 73 -29.08 -3.19 -5.57
N GLU A 74 -29.49 -3.04 -6.83
CA GLU A 74 -30.65 -3.71 -7.41
C GLU A 74 -30.49 -5.23 -7.54
N GLY A 75 -29.26 -5.74 -7.41
CA GLY A 75 -28.92 -7.16 -7.45
C GLY A 75 -28.96 -7.86 -6.10
N SER A 76 -29.35 -7.17 -5.01
CA SER A 76 -29.37 -7.71 -3.64
C SER A 76 -30.22 -8.97 -3.45
N HIS A 77 -31.34 -9.10 -4.15
CA HIS A 77 -32.29 -10.21 -4.01
C HIS A 77 -32.50 -10.94 -5.35
N PRO A 78 -31.49 -11.70 -5.82
CA PRO A 78 -31.55 -12.31 -7.14
C PRO A 78 -32.70 -13.32 -7.23
N GLY A 79 -33.60 -13.11 -8.19
CA GLY A 79 -34.75 -13.98 -8.44
C GLY A 79 -35.89 -13.83 -7.43
N SER A 80 -35.93 -12.73 -6.67
CA SER A 80 -37.07 -12.35 -5.83
C SER A 80 -38.38 -12.49 -6.61
N PRO A 81 -39.41 -13.17 -6.05
CA PRO A 81 -40.72 -13.24 -6.67
C PRO A 81 -41.59 -12.00 -6.36
N THR A 82 -41.17 -11.15 -5.41
CA THR A 82 -41.98 -10.03 -4.91
C THR A 82 -41.46 -8.66 -5.34
N HIS A 83 -40.18 -8.55 -5.68
CA HIS A 83 -39.55 -7.29 -6.06
C HIS A 83 -38.72 -7.46 -7.33
N SER A 84 -38.92 -6.55 -8.30
CA SER A 84 -38.02 -6.47 -9.43
C SER A 84 -36.74 -5.70 -9.06
N PRO A 85 -35.64 -5.84 -9.83
CA PRO A 85 -34.45 -5.00 -9.65
C PRO A 85 -34.77 -3.50 -9.69
N ALA A 86 -35.71 -3.07 -10.54
CA ALA A 86 -36.12 -1.66 -10.61
C ALA A 86 -36.82 -1.18 -9.32
N ASP A 87 -37.66 -2.02 -8.71
CA ASP A 87 -38.32 -1.70 -7.44
C ASP A 87 -37.29 -1.61 -6.30
N LEU A 88 -36.31 -2.53 -6.29
CA LEU A 88 -35.22 -2.54 -5.32
C LEU A 88 -34.34 -1.29 -5.46
N ALA A 89 -33.97 -0.90 -6.68
CA ALA A 89 -33.20 0.32 -6.93
C ALA A 89 -33.90 1.56 -6.37
N ALA A 90 -35.19 1.74 -6.71
CA ALA A 90 -35.96 2.88 -6.24
C ALA A 90 -36.09 2.90 -4.70
N ARG A 91 -36.35 1.75 -4.09
CA ARG A 91 -36.42 1.60 -2.64
C ARG A 91 -35.09 1.93 -1.97
N ARG A 92 -34.00 1.31 -2.41
CA ARG A 92 -32.68 1.44 -1.78
C ARG A 92 -32.11 2.86 -1.88
N ARG A 93 -32.43 3.60 -2.95
CA ARG A 93 -32.12 5.05 -3.02
C ARG A 93 -32.80 5.85 -1.91
N LEU A 94 -34.07 5.58 -1.62
CA LEU A 94 -34.81 6.24 -0.54
C LEU A 94 -34.25 5.85 0.83
N GLU A 95 -33.97 4.56 1.04
CA GLU A 95 -33.36 4.06 2.28
C GLU A 95 -32.00 4.72 2.54
N LEU A 96 -31.19 4.91 1.50
CA LEU A 96 -29.90 5.60 1.64
C LEU A 96 -30.04 7.07 2.00
N VAL A 97 -30.98 7.79 1.39
CA VAL A 97 -31.24 9.18 1.78
C VAL A 97 -31.71 9.27 3.23
N GLU A 98 -32.59 8.37 3.68
CA GLU A 98 -33.03 8.27 5.09
C GLU A 98 -31.85 7.95 6.03
N ALA A 99 -30.97 7.02 5.64
CA ALA A 99 -29.80 6.63 6.40
C ALA A 99 -28.77 7.76 6.51
N VAL A 100 -28.39 8.39 5.39
CA VAL A 100 -27.45 9.50 5.35
C VAL A 100 -27.98 10.68 6.17
N ALA A 101 -29.28 10.98 6.12
CA ALA A 101 -29.88 12.04 6.93
C ALA A 101 -29.72 11.80 8.45
N CYS A 102 -29.65 10.54 8.90
CA CYS A 102 -29.40 10.20 10.30
C CYS A 102 -27.95 10.47 10.73
N MET A 103 -27.01 10.48 9.79
CA MET A 103 -25.57 10.56 10.04
C MET A 103 -24.99 11.94 9.74
N ALA A 104 -25.32 12.48 8.56
CA ALA A 104 -24.83 13.74 8.03
C ALA A 104 -25.98 14.43 7.25
N PRO A 105 -26.89 15.15 7.93
CA PRO A 105 -28.13 15.67 7.34
C PRO A 105 -27.90 16.68 6.19
N ASP A 106 -26.76 17.37 6.20
CA ASP A 106 -26.39 18.35 5.17
C ASP A 106 -25.47 17.74 4.07
N ALA A 107 -25.31 16.41 4.04
CA ALA A 107 -24.47 15.76 3.05
C ALA A 107 -25.05 15.86 1.63
N ASP A 108 -24.18 16.09 0.65
CA ASP A 108 -24.53 15.97 -0.77
C ASP A 108 -24.50 14.49 -1.19
N VAL A 109 -25.63 13.95 -1.63
CA VAL A 109 -25.77 12.55 -2.03
C VAL A 109 -25.79 12.42 -3.55
N ARG A 110 -24.87 11.64 -4.12
CA ARG A 110 -24.70 11.45 -5.56
C ARG A 110 -24.83 9.98 -5.95
N PHE A 111 -25.90 9.65 -6.66
CA PHE A 111 -26.12 8.33 -7.25
C PHE A 111 -25.52 8.28 -8.66
N LEU A 112 -24.60 7.35 -8.92
CA LEU A 112 -23.98 7.18 -10.24
C LEU A 112 -24.82 6.30 -11.17
N GLY A 113 -25.66 5.42 -10.61
CA GLY A 113 -26.53 4.52 -11.38
C GLY A 113 -25.78 3.50 -12.24
N LEU A 114 -24.58 3.08 -11.80
CA LEU A 114 -23.86 1.99 -12.46
C LEU A 114 -24.51 0.64 -12.11
N PRO A 115 -24.46 -0.37 -12.99
CA PRO A 115 -25.07 -1.67 -12.73
C PRO A 115 -24.43 -2.40 -11.53
N ASP A 116 -25.26 -2.89 -10.62
CA ASP A 116 -24.86 -3.78 -9.52
C ASP A 116 -24.22 -5.07 -10.06
N GLY A 117 -23.06 -5.43 -9.51
CA GLY A 117 -22.20 -6.53 -9.98
C GLY A 117 -21.32 -6.18 -11.19
N GLY A 118 -21.53 -5.00 -11.80
CA GLY A 118 -20.92 -4.57 -13.06
C GLY A 118 -19.81 -3.53 -12.93
N LEU A 119 -19.33 -3.21 -11.72
CA LEU A 119 -18.36 -2.11 -11.56
C LEU A 119 -17.05 -2.36 -12.31
N ARG A 120 -16.67 -3.62 -12.55
CA ARG A 120 -15.48 -3.96 -13.34
C ARG A 120 -15.58 -3.42 -14.77
N GLU A 121 -16.71 -3.65 -15.42
CA GLU A 121 -17.01 -3.23 -16.78
C GLU A 121 -17.18 -1.71 -16.86
N HIS A 122 -17.63 -1.09 -15.76
CA HIS A 122 -17.86 0.35 -15.64
C HIS A 122 -16.74 1.10 -14.90
N ARG A 123 -15.55 0.51 -14.77
CA ARG A 123 -14.41 1.08 -14.01
C ARG A 123 -14.04 2.50 -14.47
N ALA A 124 -14.04 2.74 -15.79
CA ALA A 124 -13.72 4.05 -16.35
C ALA A 124 -14.79 5.11 -16.03
N ALA A 125 -16.06 4.72 -16.04
CA ALA A 125 -17.17 5.62 -15.67
C ALA A 125 -17.12 5.97 -14.18
N LEU A 126 -16.90 4.97 -13.31
CA LEU A 126 -16.73 5.21 -11.87
C LEU A 126 -15.55 6.14 -11.59
N HIS A 127 -14.41 5.91 -12.24
CA HIS A 127 -13.22 6.77 -12.11
C HIS A 127 -13.52 8.21 -12.54
N GLN A 128 -14.17 8.37 -13.70
CA GLN A 128 -14.53 9.69 -14.23
C GLN A 128 -15.46 10.45 -13.29
N GLU A 129 -16.53 9.83 -12.79
CA GLU A 129 -17.48 10.50 -11.91
C GLU A 129 -16.90 10.81 -10.53
N LEU A 130 -16.15 9.87 -9.94
CA LEU A 130 -15.46 10.12 -8.67
C LEU A 130 -14.39 11.23 -8.82
N SER A 131 -13.70 11.27 -9.95
CA SER A 131 -12.75 12.33 -10.27
C SER A 131 -13.43 13.71 -10.34
N LYS A 132 -14.60 13.80 -10.98
CA LYS A 132 -15.39 15.05 -11.02
C LYS A 132 -15.81 15.48 -9.62
N VAL A 133 -16.20 14.52 -8.77
CA VAL A 133 -16.56 14.81 -7.38
C VAL A 133 -15.39 15.42 -6.63
N LEU A 134 -14.23 14.78 -6.63
CA LEU A 134 -13.06 15.29 -5.92
C LEU A 134 -12.59 16.65 -6.47
N VAL A 135 -12.59 16.86 -7.79
CA VAL A 135 -12.28 18.18 -8.38
C VAL A 135 -13.27 19.24 -7.90
N SER A 136 -14.57 18.92 -7.80
CA SER A 136 -15.60 19.88 -7.35
C SER A 136 -15.48 20.30 -5.89
N VAL A 137 -14.78 19.50 -5.07
CA VAL A 137 -14.62 19.75 -3.62
C VAL A 137 -13.18 20.10 -3.23
N GLY A 138 -12.25 20.05 -4.18
CA GLY A 138 -10.86 20.47 -3.99
C GLY A 138 -10.75 21.98 -3.70
N PRO A 139 -9.56 22.47 -3.33
CA PRO A 139 -9.36 23.90 -3.06
C PRO A 139 -9.84 24.73 -4.25
N SER A 140 -10.93 25.48 -4.07
CA SER A 140 -11.28 26.55 -5.03
C SER A 140 -10.12 27.55 -5.07
N ASP A 141 -9.91 28.24 -6.20
CA ASP A 141 -8.95 29.35 -6.42
C ASP A 141 -9.14 30.57 -5.47
N ARG A 142 -9.71 30.38 -4.27
CA ARG A 142 -9.81 31.40 -3.23
C ARG A 142 -8.43 31.70 -2.67
N ALA A 143 -8.23 32.99 -2.43
CA ALA A 143 -6.99 33.67 -2.11
C ALA A 143 -6.04 32.90 -1.16
N PRO A 144 -4.71 33.05 -1.33
CA PRO A 144 -3.71 32.31 -0.59
C PRO A 144 -3.87 32.50 0.92
N THR A 145 -4.26 31.43 1.61
CA THR A 145 -4.18 31.35 3.07
C THR A 145 -2.76 30.98 3.50
N VAL A 146 -2.35 31.45 4.68
CA VAL A 146 -0.99 31.28 5.25
C VAL A 146 -0.66 29.81 5.59
N ALA A 147 -1.66 28.92 5.61
CA ALA A 147 -1.48 27.48 5.76
C ALA A 147 -1.77 26.77 4.42
N PRO A 148 -1.02 25.70 4.07
CA PRO A 148 -1.36 24.88 2.91
C PRO A 148 -2.80 24.35 3.08
N PRO A 149 -3.64 24.38 2.02
CA PRO A 149 -4.99 23.86 2.12
C PRO A 149 -4.93 22.39 2.52
N GLY A 150 -5.80 21.98 3.46
CA GLY A 150 -5.96 20.58 3.81
C GLY A 150 -6.31 19.75 2.56
N ARG A 151 -6.02 18.45 2.61
CA ARG A 151 -6.35 17.51 1.52
C ARG A 151 -7.72 16.89 1.79
N PRO A 152 -8.62 16.75 0.79
CA PRO A 152 -9.90 16.08 1.00
C PRO A 152 -9.67 14.64 1.46
N LEU A 153 -10.58 14.12 2.28
CA LEU A 153 -10.56 12.73 2.74
C LEU A 153 -11.53 11.92 1.88
N LEU A 154 -11.01 10.96 1.13
CA LEU A 154 -11.79 9.95 0.43
C LEU A 154 -11.87 8.69 1.30
N CYS A 155 -13.08 8.22 1.55
CA CYS A 155 -13.39 7.00 2.28
C CYS A 155 -14.10 6.02 1.35
N ALA A 156 -13.60 4.79 1.18
CA ALA A 156 -14.13 3.84 0.20
C ALA A 156 -14.16 2.38 0.71
N PRO A 157 -14.88 1.44 0.07
CA PRO A 157 -14.80 0.03 0.44
C PRO A 157 -13.37 -0.49 0.25
N TRP A 158 -12.93 -1.38 1.13
CA TRP A 158 -11.56 -1.90 1.09
C TRP A 158 -11.30 -2.77 -0.14
N ARG A 159 -10.20 -2.49 -0.84
CA ARG A 159 -9.68 -3.31 -1.96
C ARG A 159 -9.55 -4.80 -1.62
N GLY A 160 -9.28 -5.10 -0.35
CA GLY A 160 -9.13 -6.45 0.17
C GLY A 160 -10.42 -7.13 0.63
N ASP A 161 -11.60 -6.49 0.51
CA ASP A 161 -12.86 -6.91 1.16
C ASP A 161 -13.46 -8.21 0.59
N GLY A 162 -12.97 -8.71 -0.53
CA GLY A 162 -13.43 -9.97 -1.15
C GLY A 162 -14.66 -9.82 -2.04
N HIS A 163 -15.54 -8.86 -1.78
CA HIS A 163 -16.67 -8.55 -2.67
C HIS A 163 -16.18 -7.99 -4.02
N ARG A 164 -16.85 -8.35 -5.12
CA ARG A 164 -16.38 -7.99 -6.47
C ARG A 164 -16.36 -6.48 -6.66
N ASP A 165 -17.47 -5.83 -6.36
CA ASP A 165 -17.64 -4.40 -6.58
C ASP A 165 -16.87 -3.57 -5.55
N HIS A 166 -16.80 -4.02 -4.28
CA HIS A 166 -16.03 -3.31 -3.25
C HIS A 166 -14.56 -3.20 -3.65
N ARG A 167 -13.98 -4.30 -4.17
CA ARG A 167 -12.61 -4.26 -4.69
C ARG A 167 -12.46 -3.24 -5.81
N ILE A 168 -13.37 -3.22 -6.79
CA ILE A 168 -13.25 -2.29 -7.92
C ILE A 168 -13.45 -0.84 -7.46
N ALA A 169 -14.43 -0.59 -6.58
CA ALA A 169 -14.66 0.71 -5.96
C ALA A 169 -13.43 1.20 -5.19
N GLY A 170 -12.84 0.36 -4.34
CA GLY A 170 -11.61 0.67 -3.63
C GLY A 170 -10.40 0.87 -4.55
N GLU A 171 -10.24 0.06 -5.60
CA GLU A 171 -9.16 0.22 -6.59
C GLU A 171 -9.27 1.55 -7.35
N VAL A 172 -10.49 1.93 -7.73
CA VAL A 172 -10.76 3.21 -8.40
C VAL A 172 -10.56 4.37 -7.43
N ALA A 173 -11.08 4.28 -6.21
CA ALA A 173 -10.88 5.29 -5.17
C ALA A 173 -9.40 5.53 -4.90
N ALA A 174 -8.59 4.47 -4.81
CA ALA A 174 -7.16 4.59 -4.61
C ALA A 174 -6.44 5.27 -5.79
N ALA A 175 -6.81 4.93 -7.03
CA ALA A 175 -6.26 5.61 -8.21
C ALA A 175 -6.62 7.11 -8.20
N VAL A 176 -7.90 7.43 -8.01
CA VAL A 176 -8.40 8.81 -8.00
C VAL A 176 -7.80 9.62 -6.84
N ALA A 177 -7.67 9.05 -5.65
CA ALA A 177 -7.02 9.72 -4.52
C ALA A 177 -5.54 10.02 -4.80
N ALA A 178 -4.82 9.09 -5.44
CA ALA A 178 -3.42 9.31 -5.82
C ALA A 178 -3.26 10.37 -6.92
N GLU A 179 -4.17 10.39 -7.90
CA GLU A 179 -4.16 11.35 -9.02
C GLU A 179 -4.50 12.78 -8.57
N GLN A 180 -5.35 12.93 -7.55
CA GLN A 180 -5.87 14.23 -7.09
C GLN A 180 -5.39 14.65 -5.70
N ASP A 181 -4.35 13.98 -5.20
CA ASP A 181 -3.75 14.24 -3.89
C ASP A 181 -4.76 14.25 -2.71
N ALA A 182 -5.74 13.35 -2.72
CA ALA A 182 -6.64 13.14 -1.60
C ALA A 182 -6.02 12.18 -0.57
N GLN A 183 -6.43 12.32 0.69
CA GLN A 183 -6.21 11.27 1.69
C GLN A 183 -7.16 10.11 1.42
N LEU A 184 -6.69 8.87 1.54
CA LEU A 184 -7.52 7.68 1.40
C LEU A 184 -7.59 6.94 2.73
N VAL A 185 -8.81 6.64 3.16
CA VAL A 185 -9.11 5.57 4.10
C VAL A 185 -10.09 4.60 3.46
N GLU A 186 -10.02 3.34 3.84
CA GLU A 186 -10.93 2.32 3.34
C GLU A 186 -11.61 1.59 4.48
N TYR A 187 -12.83 1.10 4.27
CA TYR A 187 -13.58 0.35 5.29
C TYR A 187 -13.87 -1.10 4.83
N PRO A 188 -13.64 -2.11 5.69
CA PRO A 188 -14.02 -3.49 5.41
C PRO A 188 -15.46 -3.76 5.84
N ILE A 189 -16.19 -4.56 5.05
CA ILE A 189 -17.56 -5.02 5.33
C ILE A 189 -17.57 -6.54 5.36
N TRP A 190 -17.25 -7.16 4.22
CA TRP A 190 -17.27 -8.61 4.09
C TRP A 190 -16.03 -9.28 4.68
N TRP A 191 -14.92 -8.56 4.84
CA TRP A 191 -13.74 -9.11 5.52
C TRP A 191 -14.07 -9.71 6.88
N TRP A 192 -14.93 -9.05 7.67
CA TRP A 192 -15.37 -9.56 8.97
C TRP A 192 -16.10 -10.89 8.91
N HIS A 193 -16.69 -11.18 7.74
CA HIS A 193 -17.47 -12.38 7.48
C HIS A 193 -16.59 -13.56 7.12
N TRP A 194 -15.70 -13.39 6.14
CA TRP A 194 -14.91 -14.49 5.60
C TRP A 194 -13.52 -14.65 6.22
N ALA A 195 -13.00 -13.66 6.93
CA ALA A 195 -11.72 -13.76 7.63
C ALA A 195 -11.92 -14.19 9.09
N SER A 196 -10.87 -14.75 9.67
CA SER A 196 -10.77 -15.01 11.11
C SER A 196 -9.83 -14.00 11.80
N PRO A 197 -9.88 -13.87 13.14
CA PRO A 197 -8.92 -13.06 13.88
C PRO A 197 -7.46 -13.52 13.76
N ASP A 198 -7.21 -14.74 13.27
CA ASP A 198 -5.87 -15.27 13.01
C ASP A 198 -5.36 -14.90 11.60
N ASP A 199 -6.25 -14.44 10.70
CA ASP A 199 -5.93 -14.01 9.33
C ASP A 199 -5.46 -12.54 9.25
N VAL A 200 -4.87 -12.01 10.33
CA VAL A 200 -4.44 -10.60 10.37
C VAL A 200 -3.43 -10.35 9.26
N ARG A 201 -3.79 -9.47 8.33
CA ARG A 201 -2.94 -9.14 7.19
C ARG A 201 -1.92 -8.11 7.62
N ASP A 202 -0.70 -8.55 7.87
CA ASP A 202 0.47 -7.70 8.18
C ASP A 202 0.81 -6.65 7.07
N GLN A 203 0.08 -6.69 5.95
CA GLN A 203 0.30 -5.86 4.76
C GLN A 203 -0.59 -4.61 4.70
N VAL A 204 -1.50 -4.39 5.66
CA VAL A 204 -2.37 -3.21 5.69
C VAL A 204 -2.37 -2.53 7.05
N THR A 205 -2.34 -1.20 7.06
CA THR A 205 -2.39 -0.41 8.28
C THR A 205 -3.84 -0.20 8.70
N MET A 206 -4.30 -0.98 9.68
CA MET A 206 -5.63 -0.82 10.25
C MET A 206 -5.62 0.17 11.42
N ARG A 207 -6.61 1.07 11.42
CA ARG A 207 -6.85 2.08 12.46
C ARG A 207 -8.27 1.94 12.98
N ARG A 208 -8.49 2.20 14.26
CA ARG A 208 -9.83 2.20 14.87
C ARG A 208 -10.36 3.60 15.11
N LEU A 209 -11.64 3.82 14.82
CA LEU A 209 -12.39 5.01 15.20
C LEU A 209 -13.33 4.64 16.34
N THR A 210 -12.99 5.01 17.58
CA THR A 210 -13.90 4.82 18.72
C THR A 210 -15.09 5.77 18.60
N LEU A 211 -16.29 5.23 18.72
CA LEU A 211 -17.55 5.93 18.58
C LEU A 211 -18.10 6.35 19.94
N THR A 212 -18.57 7.59 20.02
CA THR A 212 -19.37 8.07 21.15
C THR A 212 -20.75 7.41 21.16
N PRO A 213 -21.46 7.38 22.30
CA PRO A 213 -22.82 6.84 22.37
C PRO A 213 -23.78 7.44 21.34
N ASP A 214 -23.67 8.74 21.06
CA ASP A 214 -24.50 9.41 20.06
C ASP A 214 -24.17 8.99 18.62
N GLU A 215 -22.88 8.86 18.29
CA GLU A 215 -22.44 8.37 16.97
C GLU A 215 -22.94 6.94 16.75
N ARG A 216 -22.88 6.09 17.79
CA ARG A 216 -23.44 4.73 17.75
C ARG A 216 -24.95 4.73 17.56
N ALA A 217 -25.67 5.63 18.24
CA ALA A 217 -27.11 5.75 18.09
C ALA A 217 -27.50 6.23 16.68
N ALA A 218 -26.75 7.17 16.10
CA ALA A 218 -26.93 7.60 14.72
C ALA A 218 -26.66 6.46 13.72
N LYS A 219 -25.56 5.73 13.90
CA LYS A 219 -25.24 4.53 13.11
C LYS A 219 -26.36 3.49 13.18
N SER A 220 -26.86 3.18 14.38
CA SER A 220 -27.95 2.21 14.57
C SER A 220 -29.23 2.62 13.84
N ARG A 221 -29.60 3.91 13.88
CA ARG A 221 -30.74 4.42 13.09
C ARG A 221 -30.50 4.32 11.59
N ALA A 222 -29.30 4.66 11.12
CA ALA A 222 -28.94 4.59 9.70
C ALA A 222 -29.00 3.15 9.17
N VAL A 223 -28.42 2.19 9.88
CA VAL A 223 -28.51 0.76 9.52
C VAL A 223 -29.96 0.27 9.52
N SER A 224 -30.77 0.71 10.49
CA SER A 224 -32.19 0.35 10.56
C SER A 224 -33.04 0.96 9.43
N ALA A 225 -32.58 2.03 8.78
CA ALA A 225 -33.28 2.65 7.65
C ALA A 225 -33.25 1.76 6.39
N TYR A 226 -32.25 0.88 6.27
CA TYR A 226 -32.13 -0.12 5.21
C TYR A 226 -33.06 -1.31 5.42
N ARG A 227 -34.37 -1.04 5.51
CA ARG A 227 -35.41 -2.04 5.80
C ARG A 227 -35.35 -3.23 4.85
N SER A 228 -35.05 -2.99 3.57
CA SER A 228 -34.88 -4.05 2.57
C SER A 228 -33.67 -4.96 2.79
N GLN A 229 -32.67 -4.52 3.56
CA GLN A 229 -31.44 -5.26 3.79
C GLN A 229 -31.42 -5.93 5.17
N VAL A 230 -32.06 -5.33 6.18
CA VAL A 230 -32.06 -5.82 7.57
C VAL A 230 -33.28 -6.65 7.95
N SER A 231 -34.28 -6.76 7.07
CA SER A 231 -35.48 -7.56 7.30
C SER A 231 -35.93 -8.26 6.03
N PRO A 232 -36.52 -9.47 6.12
CA PRO A 232 -37.05 -10.14 4.94
C PRO A 232 -38.14 -9.32 4.25
N LEU A 233 -38.09 -9.25 2.92
CA LEU A 233 -39.10 -8.57 2.11
C LEU A 233 -40.40 -9.39 1.98
N SER A 234 -40.32 -10.71 2.16
CA SER A 234 -41.44 -11.64 2.21
C SER A 234 -41.04 -12.97 2.90
N PRO A 235 -41.97 -13.93 3.09
CA PRO A 235 -41.62 -15.27 3.56
C PRO A 235 -40.80 -16.12 2.57
N ASP A 236 -40.65 -15.69 1.31
CA ASP A 236 -39.85 -16.45 0.33
C ASP A 236 -38.35 -16.38 0.70
N PRO A 237 -37.60 -17.50 0.69
CA PRO A 237 -36.18 -17.49 1.03
C PRO A 237 -35.31 -16.57 0.17
N ARG A 238 -35.74 -16.22 -1.05
CA ARG A 238 -35.03 -15.28 -1.94
C ARG A 238 -35.21 -13.82 -1.54
N ASP A 239 -36.16 -13.56 -0.65
CA ASP A 239 -36.46 -12.28 -0.05
C ASP A 239 -35.89 -12.16 1.38
N ALA A 240 -34.98 -13.07 1.78
CA ALA A 240 -34.33 -13.02 3.08
C ALA A 240 -33.46 -11.77 3.22
N ALA A 241 -33.30 -11.30 4.47
CA ALA A 241 -32.41 -10.19 4.78
C ALA A 241 -30.96 -10.48 4.33
N VAL A 242 -30.36 -9.53 3.62
CA VAL A 242 -28.96 -9.60 3.16
C VAL A 242 -27.98 -9.34 4.31
N VAL A 243 -28.33 -8.41 5.20
CA VAL A 243 -27.54 -8.08 6.39
C VAL A 243 -27.91 -9.05 7.50
N GLY A 244 -27.08 -10.08 7.66
CA GLY A 244 -27.30 -11.14 8.66
C GLY A 244 -27.04 -10.70 10.11
N PRO A 245 -27.41 -11.54 11.10
CA PRO A 245 -27.28 -11.22 12.53
C PRO A 245 -25.87 -10.81 12.95
N GLU A 246 -24.83 -11.49 12.44
CA GLU A 246 -23.44 -11.16 12.76
C GLU A 246 -23.04 -9.79 12.21
N MET A 247 -23.55 -9.37 11.06
CA MET A 247 -23.32 -8.03 10.51
C MET A 247 -24.00 -6.95 11.36
N LEU A 248 -25.21 -7.22 11.87
CA LEU A 248 -25.91 -6.32 12.79
C LEU A 248 -25.13 -6.16 14.11
N LEU A 249 -24.65 -7.27 14.69
CA LEU A 249 -23.82 -7.22 15.91
C LEU A 249 -22.51 -6.45 15.68
N ARG A 250 -21.91 -6.53 14.49
CA ARG A 250 -20.75 -5.74 14.10
C ARG A 250 -21.10 -4.25 13.96
N ALA A 251 -22.26 -3.92 13.41
CA ALA A 251 -22.72 -2.54 13.29
C ALA A 251 -22.95 -1.88 14.66
N GLU A 252 -23.21 -2.66 15.71
CA GLU A 252 -23.36 -2.19 17.09
C GLU A 252 -22.04 -1.95 17.84
N ARG A 253 -20.89 -2.25 17.24
CA ARG A 253 -19.57 -2.05 17.84
C ARG A 253 -19.36 -0.60 18.31
N GLU A 254 -18.52 -0.46 19.33
CA GLU A 254 -18.05 0.85 19.79
C GLU A 254 -16.91 1.41 18.93
N VAL A 255 -16.47 0.65 17.93
CA VAL A 255 -15.38 1.02 17.04
C VAL A 255 -15.76 0.74 15.59
N GLU A 256 -15.38 1.66 14.71
CA GLU A 256 -15.23 1.39 13.28
C GLU A 256 -13.76 1.16 12.98
N VAL A 257 -13.47 0.38 11.95
CA VAL A 257 -12.09 0.07 11.57
C VAL A 257 -11.89 0.49 10.13
N PHE A 258 -10.78 1.17 9.90
CA PHE A 258 -10.40 1.68 8.61
C PHE A 258 -9.01 1.18 8.26
N ILE A 259 -8.77 0.94 6.98
CA ILE A 259 -7.44 0.78 6.40
C ILE A 259 -7.00 2.17 5.97
N ALA A 260 -5.99 2.72 6.62
CA ALA A 260 -5.48 4.04 6.28
C ALA A 260 -4.17 3.88 5.52
N ASP A 261 -4.11 4.40 4.29
CA ASP A 261 -2.81 4.68 3.68
C ASP A 261 -2.17 5.81 4.51
N GLU A 262 -0.93 5.63 4.97
CA GLU A 262 -0.29 6.70 5.73
C GLU A 262 -0.19 7.97 4.87
N PRO A 263 -0.42 9.17 5.43
CA PRO A 263 -0.52 10.39 4.64
C PRO A 263 0.75 10.63 3.82
N ARG A 264 0.64 10.52 2.49
CA ARG A 264 1.56 11.19 1.56
C ARG A 264 1.45 12.69 1.82
N GLY A 265 2.45 13.35 2.39
CA GLY A 265 2.45 14.82 2.47
C GLY A 265 2.94 15.49 3.75
N ALA A 266 3.46 14.76 4.75
CA ALA A 266 4.37 15.41 5.70
C ALA A 266 5.71 15.64 4.98
N ALA A 267 6.25 16.86 5.07
CA ALA A 267 7.63 17.18 4.68
C ALA A 267 8.60 16.10 5.21
N PRO A 268 9.70 15.80 4.48
CA PRO A 268 10.55 14.64 4.75
C PRO A 268 11.07 14.68 6.19
N GLY A 269 10.47 13.86 7.04
CA GLY A 269 10.73 13.89 8.47
C GLY A 269 9.55 13.44 9.33
N GLN A 270 9.08 12.21 9.12
CA GLN A 270 8.83 11.22 10.19
C GLN A 270 8.15 10.00 9.60
N ALA A 271 8.76 8.85 9.87
CA ALA A 271 8.55 7.57 9.23
C ALA A 271 7.22 6.92 9.63
N ALA A 272 6.69 6.07 8.73
CA ALA A 272 5.91 4.90 9.13
C ALA A 272 6.60 4.25 10.33
N ALA A 273 5.85 3.81 11.34
CA ALA A 273 6.43 3.25 12.55
C ALA A 273 7.37 2.08 12.22
N ARG A 274 8.66 2.41 12.04
CA ARG A 274 9.79 1.50 11.92
C ARG A 274 9.83 0.77 13.24
N THR A 275 9.65 -0.54 13.21
CA THR A 275 9.70 -1.33 14.44
C THR A 275 11.12 -1.38 15.02
N THR A 276 12.15 -1.02 14.24
CA THR A 276 13.55 -0.97 14.68
C THR A 276 14.30 0.21 14.05
N ALA A 277 14.98 1.02 14.87
CA ALA A 277 15.96 2.01 14.41
C ALA A 277 17.33 1.38 14.10
N GLU A 278 17.47 0.07 14.34
CA GLU A 278 18.72 -0.69 14.29
C GLU A 278 18.83 -1.50 13.01
N THR A 279 20.06 -1.74 12.55
CA THR A 279 20.36 -2.66 11.45
C THR A 279 19.81 -4.05 11.73
N LEU A 280 19.19 -4.68 10.73
CA LEU A 280 18.60 -6.00 10.92
C LEU A 280 19.65 -7.06 11.25
N PRO A 281 19.42 -7.89 12.29
CA PRO A 281 20.38 -8.90 12.71
C PRO A 281 20.38 -10.11 11.77
N VAL A 282 21.46 -10.88 11.77
CA VAL A 282 21.57 -12.15 11.00
C VAL A 282 20.40 -13.11 11.21
N ALA A 283 19.86 -13.17 12.44
CA ALA A 283 18.73 -14.04 12.77
C ALA A 283 17.49 -13.74 11.91
N PHE A 284 17.25 -12.47 11.56
CA PHE A 284 16.16 -12.09 10.66
C PHE A 284 16.31 -12.77 9.30
N PHE A 285 17.51 -12.78 8.75
CA PHE A 285 17.79 -13.39 7.45
C PHE A 285 17.79 -14.92 7.53
N ASP A 286 18.35 -15.51 8.58
CA ASP A 286 18.30 -16.96 8.80
C ASP A 286 16.85 -17.47 8.92
N ASP A 287 15.98 -16.73 9.61
CA ASP A 287 14.54 -17.00 9.66
C ASP A 287 13.88 -16.83 8.28
N PHE A 288 14.24 -15.76 7.56
CA PHE A 288 13.65 -15.42 6.27
C PHE A 288 13.94 -16.47 5.18
N TYR A 289 15.14 -17.08 5.19
CA TYR A 289 15.52 -18.15 4.26
C TYR A 289 15.11 -19.56 4.75
N ARG A 290 14.56 -19.71 5.97
CA ARG A 290 14.21 -21.02 6.53
C ARG A 290 13.14 -21.71 5.68
N GLY A 291 13.50 -22.83 5.06
CA GLY A 291 12.58 -23.67 4.28
C GLY A 291 12.18 -23.10 2.91
N ARG A 292 12.85 -22.05 2.42
CA ARG A 292 12.57 -21.42 1.11
C ARG A 292 13.88 -21.24 0.32
N SER A 293 13.92 -21.74 -0.92
CA SER A 293 15.11 -21.61 -1.78
C SER A 293 15.24 -20.25 -2.48
N ASP A 294 14.11 -19.62 -2.79
CA ASP A 294 14.02 -18.29 -3.44
C ASP A 294 12.79 -17.54 -2.88
N PRO A 295 12.88 -17.00 -1.65
CA PRO A 295 11.74 -16.35 -0.99
C PRO A 295 11.25 -15.08 -1.72
N TRP A 296 12.10 -14.47 -2.55
CA TRP A 296 11.80 -13.25 -3.29
C TRP A 296 11.31 -13.52 -4.73
N GLY A 297 11.55 -14.72 -5.27
CA GLY A 297 11.20 -15.07 -6.64
C GLY A 297 12.14 -14.47 -7.68
N PHE A 298 13.41 -14.27 -7.33
CA PHE A 298 14.45 -13.70 -8.20
C PHE A 298 14.59 -14.42 -9.54
N GLU A 299 14.28 -15.72 -9.56
CA GLU A 299 14.44 -16.58 -10.75
C GLU A 299 13.20 -16.60 -11.64
N THR A 300 12.01 -16.46 -11.05
CA THR A 300 10.75 -16.78 -11.73
C THR A 300 9.93 -15.55 -12.09
N ARG A 301 10.08 -14.44 -11.36
CA ARG A 301 9.28 -13.23 -11.57
C ARG A 301 9.85 -12.38 -12.71
N TRP A 302 8.99 -12.00 -13.65
CA TRP A 302 9.36 -11.04 -14.71
C TRP A 302 9.87 -9.72 -14.14
N TYR A 303 9.24 -9.23 -13.07
CA TYR A 303 9.65 -8.03 -12.36
C TYR A 303 11.15 -8.05 -11.97
N GLU A 304 11.60 -9.12 -11.31
CA GLU A 304 13.00 -9.26 -10.87
C GLU A 304 13.98 -9.42 -12.05
N ARG A 305 13.56 -10.14 -13.10
CA ARG A 305 14.36 -10.25 -14.34
C ARG A 305 14.54 -8.88 -15.00
N ARG A 306 13.45 -8.13 -15.22
CA ARG A 306 13.48 -6.81 -15.85
C ARG A 306 14.31 -5.81 -15.03
N LYS A 307 14.12 -5.77 -13.72
CA LYS A 307 14.88 -4.89 -12.83
C LYS A 307 16.39 -5.14 -12.97
N ARG A 308 16.81 -6.41 -12.91
CA ARG A 308 18.21 -6.81 -13.14
C ARG A 308 18.74 -6.42 -14.52
N ASP A 309 17.95 -6.64 -15.58
CA ASP A 309 18.35 -6.28 -16.94
C ASP A 309 18.54 -4.76 -17.08
N LEU A 310 17.68 -3.94 -16.45
CA LEU A 310 17.82 -2.48 -16.40
C LEU A 310 19.03 -2.05 -15.57
N THR A 311 19.31 -2.69 -14.43
CA THR A 311 20.51 -2.44 -13.63
C THR A 311 21.78 -2.64 -14.47
N LEU A 312 21.86 -3.72 -15.25
CA LEU A 312 22.99 -4.00 -16.13
C LEU A 312 23.09 -3.02 -17.30
N ALA A 313 21.96 -2.68 -17.91
CA ALA A 313 21.91 -1.76 -19.04
C ALA A 313 22.27 -0.31 -18.65
N ALA A 314 22.08 0.07 -17.39
CA ALA A 314 22.42 1.39 -16.89
C ALA A 314 23.93 1.60 -16.64
N LEU A 315 24.72 0.52 -16.59
CA LEU A 315 26.16 0.62 -16.33
C LEU A 315 26.85 1.40 -17.46
N PRO A 316 27.73 2.36 -17.13
CA PRO A 316 28.31 3.27 -18.12
C PRO A 316 29.46 2.66 -18.91
N ARG A 317 29.84 1.42 -18.60
CA ARG A 317 30.96 0.71 -19.22
C ARG A 317 30.56 -0.72 -19.55
N PRO A 318 31.05 -1.28 -20.67
CA PRO A 318 30.76 -2.65 -21.05
C PRO A 318 31.49 -3.68 -20.18
N ARG A 319 32.63 -3.30 -19.57
CA ARG A 319 33.50 -4.14 -18.72
C ARG A 319 34.15 -3.35 -17.57
N PHE A 320 34.44 -4.08 -16.50
CA PHE A 320 35.04 -3.61 -15.24
C PHE A 320 36.16 -4.57 -14.81
N ARG A 321 37.15 -4.08 -14.05
CA ARG A 321 38.30 -4.91 -13.61
C ARG A 321 37.96 -5.69 -12.34
N ALA A 322 37.32 -5.05 -11.37
CA ALA A 322 37.02 -5.62 -10.07
C ALA A 322 35.67 -5.11 -9.56
N GLY A 323 34.68 -6.00 -9.55
CA GLY A 323 33.35 -5.72 -9.01
C GLY A 323 33.14 -6.30 -7.62
N VAL A 324 32.34 -5.61 -6.82
CA VAL A 324 31.81 -6.11 -5.55
C VAL A 324 30.30 -5.91 -5.46
N GLU A 325 29.58 -6.92 -4.98
CA GLU A 325 28.16 -6.82 -4.64
C GLU A 325 27.96 -7.07 -3.15
N ILE A 326 27.41 -6.06 -2.47
CA ILE A 326 27.04 -6.14 -1.05
C ILE A 326 25.61 -6.65 -0.95
N GLY A 327 25.38 -7.71 -0.18
CA GLY A 327 24.08 -8.37 -0.09
C GLY A 327 23.78 -9.25 -1.32
N CYS A 328 24.74 -10.05 -1.76
CA CYS A 328 24.65 -10.82 -3.00
C CYS A 328 23.60 -11.94 -2.97
N SER A 329 23.05 -12.29 -1.80
CA SER A 329 22.01 -13.29 -1.63
C SER A 329 22.39 -14.61 -2.34
N THR A 330 21.48 -15.16 -3.16
CA THR A 330 21.68 -16.40 -3.91
C THR A 330 22.54 -16.20 -5.17
N GLY A 331 23.02 -14.99 -5.46
CA GLY A 331 23.96 -14.72 -6.54
C GLY A 331 23.35 -14.55 -7.93
N VAL A 332 22.05 -14.24 -8.04
CA VAL A 332 21.38 -14.07 -9.35
C VAL A 332 21.90 -12.82 -10.09
N LEU A 333 21.96 -11.67 -9.42
CA LEU A 333 22.54 -10.46 -10.00
C LEU A 333 24.06 -10.62 -10.15
N THR A 334 24.73 -11.22 -9.16
CA THR A 334 26.17 -11.49 -9.17
C THR A 334 26.63 -12.25 -10.40
N ALA A 335 25.85 -13.22 -10.88
CA ALA A 335 26.17 -13.97 -12.10
C ALA A 335 26.27 -13.06 -13.33
N SER A 336 25.31 -12.15 -13.47
CA SER A 336 25.30 -11.20 -14.59
C SER A 336 26.39 -10.13 -14.48
N LEU A 337 26.69 -9.67 -13.26
CA LEU A 337 27.79 -8.74 -13.00
C LEU A 337 29.15 -9.40 -13.24
N ALA A 338 29.33 -10.66 -12.84
CA ALA A 338 30.57 -11.42 -13.08
C ALA A 338 30.91 -11.54 -14.57
N ALA A 339 29.92 -11.63 -15.47
CA ALA A 339 30.16 -11.62 -16.91
C ALA A 339 30.72 -10.27 -17.44
N ARG A 340 30.56 -9.21 -16.67
CA ARG A 340 31.03 -7.84 -16.95
C ARG A 340 32.32 -7.49 -16.20
N CYS A 341 32.81 -8.34 -15.31
CA CYS A 341 33.97 -8.07 -14.47
C CYS A 341 35.11 -9.08 -14.71
N ASP A 342 36.37 -8.65 -14.70
CA ASP A 342 37.51 -9.59 -14.72
C ASP A 342 37.61 -10.37 -13.40
N ARG A 343 37.23 -9.71 -12.28
CA ARG A 343 37.08 -10.30 -10.96
C ARG A 343 35.78 -9.83 -10.31
N MET A 344 35.05 -10.73 -9.67
CA MET A 344 33.82 -10.41 -8.94
C MET A 344 33.88 -10.98 -7.52
N THR A 345 33.49 -10.16 -6.56
CA THR A 345 33.32 -10.55 -5.15
C THR A 345 31.85 -10.36 -4.75
N GLY A 346 31.21 -11.40 -4.23
CA GLY A 346 29.87 -11.32 -3.63
C GLY A 346 29.97 -11.43 -2.11
N VAL A 347 29.30 -10.53 -1.40
CA VAL A 347 29.28 -10.52 0.07
C VAL A 347 27.84 -10.71 0.56
N ASP A 348 27.64 -11.57 1.54
CA ASP A 348 26.38 -11.67 2.28
C ASP A 348 26.65 -12.05 3.74
N LEU A 349 25.73 -11.71 4.63
CA LEU A 349 25.85 -12.04 6.05
C LEU A 349 25.34 -13.46 6.36
N ALA A 350 24.40 -13.98 5.56
CA ALA A 350 23.72 -15.24 5.79
C ALA A 350 24.37 -16.41 5.02
N GLN A 351 24.57 -17.53 5.71
CA GLN A 351 25.29 -18.68 5.13
C GLN A 351 24.47 -19.42 4.06
N ALA A 352 23.18 -19.60 4.29
CA ALA A 352 22.29 -20.35 3.40
C ALA A 352 22.21 -19.76 1.97
N PRO A 353 21.97 -18.45 1.77
CA PRO A 353 22.00 -17.87 0.42
C PRO A 353 23.40 -17.93 -0.22
N LEU A 354 24.49 -17.79 0.54
CA LEU A 354 25.85 -17.97 0.01
C LEU A 354 26.12 -19.38 -0.49
N ASP A 355 25.57 -20.41 0.16
CA ASP A 355 25.70 -21.79 -0.32
C ASP A 355 24.96 -21.98 -1.65
N ALA A 356 23.80 -21.32 -1.83
CA ALA A 356 23.11 -21.29 -3.10
C ALA A 356 23.90 -20.53 -4.17
N ALA A 357 24.50 -19.39 -3.81
CA ALA A 357 25.37 -18.62 -4.70
C ALA A 357 26.60 -19.44 -5.13
N ARG A 358 27.24 -20.19 -4.23
CA ARG A 358 28.38 -21.06 -4.57
C ARG A 358 28.00 -22.14 -5.58
N ARG A 359 26.83 -22.76 -5.42
CA ARG A 359 26.32 -23.75 -6.39
C ARG A 359 26.06 -23.13 -7.76
N ARG A 360 25.60 -21.87 -7.79
CA ARG A 360 25.31 -21.13 -9.02
C ARG A 360 26.56 -20.62 -9.75
N LEU A 361 27.47 -20.02 -9.00
CA LEU A 361 28.60 -19.24 -9.54
C LEU A 361 29.90 -20.04 -9.63
N GLY A 362 29.99 -21.17 -8.91
CA GLY A 362 31.21 -21.98 -8.85
C GLY A 362 32.40 -21.20 -8.31
N GLN A 363 33.57 -21.39 -8.92
CA GLN A 363 34.82 -20.72 -8.54
C GLN A 363 35.07 -19.42 -9.30
N ALA A 364 34.13 -18.98 -10.16
CA ALA A 364 34.29 -17.77 -10.96
C ALA A 364 34.12 -16.47 -10.15
N VAL A 365 33.49 -16.56 -8.98
CA VAL A 365 33.20 -15.43 -8.08
C VAL A 365 33.73 -15.77 -6.69
N GLU A 366 34.42 -14.81 -6.07
CA GLU A 366 34.82 -14.92 -4.67
C GLU A 366 33.61 -14.60 -3.77
N LEU A 367 33.19 -15.54 -2.93
CA LEU A 367 32.03 -15.37 -2.05
C LEU A 367 32.47 -15.30 -0.59
N LEU A 368 32.25 -14.16 0.04
CA LEU A 368 32.67 -13.87 1.40
C LEU A 368 31.44 -13.74 2.31
N ARG A 369 31.50 -14.40 3.47
CA ARG A 369 30.53 -14.17 4.54
C ARG A 369 31.05 -13.07 5.45
N LEU A 370 30.43 -11.90 5.42
CA LEU A 370 30.86 -10.73 6.20
C LEU A 370 29.65 -10.03 6.82
N GLU A 371 29.81 -9.54 8.05
CA GLU A 371 28.82 -8.70 8.72
C GLU A 371 29.07 -7.23 8.38
N VAL A 372 28.52 -6.78 7.25
CA VAL A 372 28.58 -5.37 6.82
C VAL A 372 27.67 -4.51 7.72
N PRO A 373 28.05 -3.28 8.12
CA PRO A 373 29.29 -2.57 7.80
C PRO A 373 30.45 -2.82 8.77
N ARG A 374 30.37 -3.76 9.73
CA ARG A 374 31.48 -4.00 10.67
C ARG A 374 32.70 -4.57 9.95
N GLU A 375 32.45 -5.52 9.06
CA GLU A 375 33.43 -6.12 8.15
C GLU A 375 33.25 -5.56 6.72
N TRP A 376 34.31 -5.61 5.92
CA TRP A 376 34.28 -5.15 4.53
C TRP A 376 35.23 -5.99 3.67
N PRO A 377 34.85 -6.32 2.42
CA PRO A 377 35.71 -7.08 1.53
C PRO A 377 37.02 -6.31 1.25
N PRO A 378 38.18 -6.98 1.32
CA PRO A 378 39.46 -6.32 1.04
C PRO A 378 39.59 -5.99 -0.45
N GLY A 379 40.24 -4.86 -0.76
CA GLY A 379 40.63 -4.52 -2.13
C GLY A 379 40.21 -3.13 -2.60
N ARG A 380 40.28 -2.95 -3.92
CA ARG A 380 39.80 -1.78 -4.65
C ARG A 380 38.89 -2.24 -5.78
N PHE A 381 37.76 -1.56 -5.95
CA PHE A 381 36.70 -1.96 -6.88
C PHE A 381 36.37 -0.81 -7.83
N ASP A 382 36.23 -1.10 -9.12
CA ASP A 382 35.74 -0.14 -10.10
C ASP A 382 34.25 -0.34 -10.42
N LEU A 383 33.62 -1.34 -9.80
CA LEU A 383 32.17 -1.50 -9.70
C LEU A 383 31.76 -1.89 -8.27
N VAL A 384 30.89 -1.10 -7.66
CA VAL A 384 30.25 -1.41 -6.37
C VAL A 384 28.73 -1.50 -6.58
N ALA A 385 28.12 -2.63 -6.25
CA ALA A 385 26.68 -2.85 -6.36
C ALA A 385 26.02 -2.90 -4.98
N LEU A 386 25.03 -2.02 -4.77
CA LEU A 386 24.15 -1.98 -3.60
C LEU A 386 22.71 -2.20 -4.08
N SER A 387 22.34 -3.45 -4.35
CA SER A 387 21.00 -3.80 -4.83
C SER A 387 20.19 -4.46 -3.72
N GLU A 388 19.02 -3.92 -3.39
CA GLU A 388 18.08 -4.47 -2.40
C GLU A 388 18.70 -4.73 -1.01
N VAL A 389 19.74 -3.96 -0.64
CA VAL A 389 20.49 -4.18 0.62
C VAL A 389 20.51 -2.96 1.53
N GLY A 390 20.52 -1.74 0.97
CA GLY A 390 20.77 -0.52 1.72
C GLY A 390 19.71 -0.24 2.79
N TYR A 391 18.48 -0.71 2.57
CA TYR A 391 17.37 -0.46 3.49
C TYR A 391 17.36 -1.37 4.72
N TYR A 392 18.25 -2.36 4.79
CA TYR A 392 18.42 -3.24 5.96
C TYR A 392 19.30 -2.62 7.05
N PHE A 393 20.03 -1.55 6.72
CA PHE A 393 20.90 -0.85 7.65
C PHE A 393 20.15 0.25 8.38
N SER A 394 20.52 0.50 9.63
CA SER A 394 20.19 1.76 10.31
C SER A 394 20.72 2.95 9.51
N ALA A 395 20.19 4.15 9.72
CA ALA A 395 20.69 5.35 9.05
C ALA A 395 22.20 5.53 9.26
N THR A 396 22.70 5.32 10.48
CA THR A 396 24.13 5.44 10.82
C THR A 396 24.98 4.36 10.13
N ASP A 397 24.49 3.11 10.11
CA ASP A 397 25.21 2.03 9.44
C ASP A 397 25.21 2.20 7.92
N LEU A 398 24.13 2.73 7.34
CA LEU A 398 24.08 3.06 5.92
C LEU A 398 25.14 4.10 5.56
N GLU A 399 25.30 5.16 6.36
CA GLU A 399 26.38 6.13 6.12
C GLU A 399 27.76 5.46 6.15
N THR A 400 27.97 4.51 7.08
CA THR A 400 29.22 3.73 7.15
C THR A 400 29.41 2.82 5.92
N VAL A 401 28.34 2.20 5.42
CA VAL A 401 28.37 1.43 4.16
C VAL A 401 28.78 2.31 2.99
N ILE A 402 28.19 3.51 2.89
CA ILE A 402 28.48 4.47 1.82
C ILE A 402 29.94 4.92 1.90
N ASP A 403 30.45 5.21 3.10
CA ASP A 403 31.85 5.59 3.32
C ASP A 403 32.81 4.46 2.91
N ARG A 404 32.56 3.22 3.34
CA ARG A 404 33.40 2.08 2.94
C ARG A 404 33.32 1.76 1.45
N ALA A 405 32.15 1.93 0.84
CA ALA A 405 31.98 1.83 -0.61
C ALA A 405 32.86 2.86 -1.31
N LEU A 406 32.81 4.13 -0.89
CA LEU A 406 33.66 5.19 -1.43
C LEU A 406 35.15 4.96 -1.20
N GLU A 407 35.57 4.52 -0.02
CA GLU A 407 36.99 4.29 0.29
C GLU A 407 37.60 3.13 -0.49
N SER A 408 36.78 2.11 -0.80
CA SER A 408 37.19 0.96 -1.59
C SER A 408 37.02 1.17 -3.10
N MET A 409 36.32 2.22 -3.52
CA MET A 409 36.10 2.52 -4.93
C MET A 409 37.32 3.15 -5.60
N SER A 410 37.70 2.70 -6.80
CA SER A 410 38.77 3.33 -7.60
C SER A 410 38.40 4.75 -8.05
N ASP A 411 39.36 5.49 -8.60
CA ASP A 411 39.14 6.87 -9.08
C ASP A 411 38.10 6.93 -10.21
N ASP A 412 38.08 5.90 -11.04
CA ASP A 412 37.14 5.70 -12.14
C ASP A 412 35.99 4.75 -11.75
N GLY A 413 35.73 4.56 -10.46
CA GLY A 413 34.76 3.58 -9.98
C GLY A 413 33.30 4.03 -10.15
N VAL A 414 32.43 3.04 -10.30
CA VAL A 414 30.98 3.20 -10.46
C VAL A 414 30.28 2.51 -9.30
N LEU A 415 29.38 3.22 -8.64
CA LEU A 415 28.43 2.65 -7.69
C LEU A 415 27.06 2.56 -8.36
N VAL A 416 26.51 1.35 -8.44
CA VAL A 416 25.14 1.11 -8.89
C VAL A 416 24.27 0.72 -7.70
N ALA A 417 23.17 1.42 -7.50
CA ALA A 417 22.21 1.14 -6.44
C ALA A 417 20.83 0.89 -7.04
N CYS A 418 20.12 -0.15 -6.57
CA CYS A 418 18.78 -0.46 -7.03
C CYS A 418 17.92 -0.96 -5.88
N HIS A 419 16.83 -0.27 -5.55
CA HIS A 419 16.00 -0.62 -4.39
C HIS A 419 14.52 -0.53 -4.69
N TRP A 420 13.78 -1.52 -4.18
CA TRP A 420 12.34 -1.48 -4.01
C TRP A 420 11.89 -0.23 -3.26
N ARG A 421 10.88 0.45 -3.80
CA ARG A 421 10.40 1.75 -3.27
C ARG A 421 9.24 1.63 -2.30
N HIS A 422 8.51 0.53 -2.31
CA HIS A 422 7.35 0.42 -1.43
C HIS A 422 7.80 0.12 0.00
N PRO A 423 7.12 0.69 1.00
CA PRO A 423 7.44 0.42 2.40
C PRO A 423 7.39 -1.07 2.72
N VAL A 424 8.36 -1.56 3.48
CA VAL A 424 8.35 -2.92 4.02
C VAL A 424 8.41 -2.82 5.54
N ALA A 425 7.37 -3.34 6.21
CA ALA A 425 7.31 -3.35 7.66
C ALA A 425 8.52 -4.10 8.23
N GLY A 426 9.16 -3.51 9.24
CA GLY A 426 10.37 -4.05 9.85
C GLY A 426 11.68 -3.60 9.21
N TYR A 427 11.69 -2.93 8.06
CA TYR A 427 12.95 -2.42 7.49
C TYR A 427 13.30 -1.07 8.12
N PRO A 428 14.58 -0.85 8.51
CA PRO A 428 15.00 0.41 9.11
C PRO A 428 14.87 1.62 8.19
N LEU A 429 15.01 1.45 6.88
CA LEU A 429 14.91 2.52 5.88
C LEU A 429 14.04 2.07 4.70
N GLY A 430 13.59 3.02 3.87
CA GLY A 430 13.02 2.75 2.56
C GLY A 430 14.04 2.89 1.43
N GLY A 431 13.77 2.29 0.27
CA GLY A 431 14.64 2.41 -0.91
C GLY A 431 14.89 3.86 -1.34
N ASP A 432 13.86 4.71 -1.33
CA ASP A 432 14.02 6.13 -1.66
C ASP A 432 14.95 6.87 -0.67
N GLU A 433 14.98 6.46 0.60
CA GLU A 433 15.87 7.04 1.63
C GLU A 433 17.32 6.63 1.43
N VAL A 434 17.56 5.37 1.06
CA VAL A 434 18.89 4.88 0.68
C VAL A 434 19.45 5.71 -0.48
N HIS A 435 18.63 5.94 -1.50
CA HIS A 435 19.01 6.72 -2.67
C HIS A 435 19.20 8.21 -2.35
N ALA A 436 18.44 8.76 -1.40
CA ALA A 436 18.64 10.12 -0.91
C ALA A 436 19.98 10.27 -0.18
N ALA A 437 20.35 9.32 0.69
CA ALA A 437 21.63 9.31 1.39
C ALA A 437 22.82 9.21 0.40
N LEU A 438 22.73 8.30 -0.57
CA LEU A 438 23.72 8.17 -1.65
C LEU A 438 23.87 9.47 -2.47
N ALA A 439 22.76 10.14 -2.78
CA ALA A 439 22.76 11.37 -3.56
C ALA A 439 23.29 12.60 -2.77
N ALA A 440 23.13 12.59 -1.45
CA ALA A 440 23.60 13.65 -0.58
C ALA A 440 25.10 13.53 -0.27
N ARG A 441 25.72 12.36 -0.51
CA ARG A 441 27.09 12.06 -0.14
C ARG A 441 28.12 12.84 -0.97
N PRO A 442 28.96 13.69 -0.35
CA PRO A 442 30.09 14.29 -1.04
C PRO A 442 31.06 13.22 -1.58
N GLY A 443 31.51 13.39 -2.83
CA GLY A 443 32.36 12.41 -3.51
C GLY A 443 31.60 11.42 -4.40
N LEU A 444 30.27 11.48 -4.42
CA LEU A 444 29.43 10.86 -5.45
C LEU A 444 28.71 11.92 -6.27
N ALA A 445 28.67 11.71 -7.58
CA ALA A 445 27.85 12.45 -8.51
C ALA A 445 26.95 11.47 -9.28
N ARG A 446 25.68 11.83 -9.41
CA ARG A 446 24.70 11.02 -10.17
C ARG A 446 24.98 11.14 -11.66
N LEU A 447 25.30 10.02 -12.29
CA LEU A 447 25.47 9.90 -13.74
C LEU A 447 24.14 9.59 -14.44
N ALA A 448 23.35 8.70 -13.87
CA ALA A 448 22.04 8.33 -14.39
C ALA A 448 21.07 7.95 -13.27
N ARG A 449 19.78 8.18 -13.50
CA ARG A 449 18.70 7.73 -12.63
C ARG A 449 17.56 7.17 -13.45
N HIS A 450 17.09 5.99 -13.07
CA HIS A 450 15.83 5.42 -13.50
C HIS A 450 14.88 5.39 -12.29
N LEU A 451 13.75 6.07 -12.40
CA LEU A 451 12.75 6.16 -11.34
C LEU A 451 11.41 5.68 -11.89
N GLU A 452 10.89 4.61 -11.31
CA GLU A 452 9.54 4.12 -11.60
C GLU A 452 8.78 3.88 -10.29
N GLN A 453 7.50 3.52 -10.38
CA GLN A 453 6.66 3.31 -9.19
C GLN A 453 7.26 2.30 -8.21
N ASP A 454 7.85 1.22 -8.72
CA ASP A 454 8.20 0.05 -7.92
C ASP A 454 9.65 0.02 -7.44
N PHE A 455 10.59 0.58 -8.22
CA PHE A 455 11.99 0.65 -7.82
C PHE A 455 12.65 1.95 -8.30
N VAL A 456 13.74 2.30 -7.62
CA VAL A 456 14.66 3.36 -8.02
C VAL A 456 16.01 2.73 -8.33
N LEU A 457 16.67 3.21 -9.37
CA LEU A 457 18.00 2.81 -9.80
C LEU A 457 18.83 4.07 -10.02
N ASP A 458 19.97 4.16 -9.33
CA ASP A 458 20.94 5.24 -9.49
C ASP A 458 22.29 4.65 -9.92
N VAL A 459 22.94 5.33 -10.85
CA VAL A 459 24.34 5.10 -11.22
C VAL A 459 25.12 6.32 -10.79
N LEU A 460 26.06 6.11 -9.88
CA LEU A 460 26.83 7.14 -9.20
C LEU A 460 28.32 6.92 -9.50
N VAL A 461 29.04 8.02 -9.72
CA VAL A 461 30.48 8.02 -10.02
C VAL A 461 31.16 9.07 -9.18
N ARG A 462 32.50 9.08 -9.14
CA ARG A 462 33.21 10.22 -8.56
C ARG A 462 32.99 11.48 -9.41
N PRO A 463 32.79 12.67 -8.81
CA PRO A 463 32.70 13.91 -9.56
C PRO A 463 34.00 14.22 -10.34
N PRO A 464 33.91 14.80 -11.54
CA PRO A 464 32.68 15.17 -12.24
C PRO A 464 32.01 13.96 -12.93
N ALA A 465 30.67 13.94 -12.96
CA ALA A 465 29.93 12.96 -13.76
C ALA A 465 30.02 13.33 -15.24
N VAL A 466 30.65 12.46 -16.05
CA VAL A 466 30.77 12.61 -17.50
C VAL A 466 29.85 11.61 -18.18
N SER A 467 28.98 12.09 -19.09
CA SER A 467 28.04 11.23 -19.80
C SER A 467 28.76 10.17 -20.63
N VAL A 468 28.12 9.01 -20.84
CA VAL A 468 28.69 7.93 -21.69
C VAL A 468 28.99 8.44 -23.10
N ALA A 469 28.09 9.24 -23.68
CA ALA A 469 28.28 9.82 -25.01
C ALA A 469 29.52 10.75 -25.06
N THR A 470 29.71 11.59 -24.05
CA THR A 470 30.89 12.46 -23.94
C THR A 470 32.17 11.63 -23.75
N ALA A 471 32.14 10.59 -22.91
CA ALA A 471 33.29 9.71 -22.67
C ALA A 471 33.72 8.93 -23.94
N GLU A 472 32.77 8.63 -24.83
CA GLU A 472 33.03 8.01 -26.13
C GLU A 472 33.33 9.01 -27.26
N GLY A 473 33.34 10.32 -26.97
CA GLY A 473 33.68 11.38 -27.93
C GLY A 473 32.55 11.77 -28.89
N LEU A 474 31.29 11.52 -28.53
CA LEU A 474 30.12 11.88 -29.34
C LEU A 474 29.56 13.29 -29.08
N ALA A 475 29.84 13.90 -27.91
CA ALA A 475 29.20 15.12 -27.42
C ALA A 475 30.20 16.19 -26.99
#